data_AF-A0A6L7TH98-F1
#
_entry.id   AF-A0A6L7TH98-F1
#
_cell.length_a   1.000
_cell.length_b   1.000
_cell.length_c   1.000
_cell.angle_alpha   90.00
_cell.angle_beta   90.00
_cell.angle_gamma   90.00
#
_symmetry.space_group_name_H-M   'P 1'
#
loop_
_entity.id
_entity.type
_entity.pdbx_description
1 polymer ?
#
loop_
_entity_poly.entity_id
_entity_poly.type
_entity_poly.pdbx_seq_one_letter_code
_entity_poly.pdbx_strand_id
1 'polypeptide(L)'
;MKATQKLQNLFLFGLVVIVLATGSTAIGYFVTTGARDADLPKSVKTEIAVQVTRAEKQSSQMDATYTLVDFLDSTPFDSQLERSSALYDLFAHVDLEMLPDYWEQAQNLEASNVRAEIQNVIIQRWSVLDQIAALDVIEREAADARKHVLFDFVFHEWSLIDLESAVDYVGGLEKDAQQRAIASVVRAREDLTYKQRREIARRLDCEWVAINVLRETTDSAVIDKPAQEWRSFIWENKDDLPNLSEAQNRMLGQLAYSWIVRDGVDAFEKMRHSLPSDFSLLEITKSVSLELIDANPQLAFDLVVAGKLREKETAYLQLAMDVVTEWAKTDPSKAFDATGAVIGQAFQMRLRQRLLWAWAQNNPESLLNSVGEIPKSLQLKARKTAFTYIARQSPHKVRAMLSSVADPNYRNVIADSVVKGWALTDLPGTLEWIDSDDSLAAFRYDLQRSAYFSLAKENPKLAVQTAAKQPLNNMNEGWEAWVVIWTADDNLDIAAGLLEYVRPGKTRSRAYNSVVELVIEEQDWERAINLVIQYDDQEKQILGKQIGTLSREIPIRLYNKIEDLESPWLKRSVAWQLFVHNKDNGTFAEEQLAQLKELTEKPVPKRPQRERSARLQEAIENFNRVYEEEKSD
;
A
#
# COMPACT_ATOMS: atom_id res chain seq x y z
N MET A 1 -40.68 -3.54 -22.18
CA MET A 1 -41.58 -2.52 -22.74
C MET A 1 -42.47 -1.84 -21.70
N LYS A 2 -43.33 -2.53 -20.93
CA LYS A 2 -44.05 -1.88 -19.79
C LYS A 2 -43.15 -1.53 -18.58
N ALA A 3 -41.98 -2.16 -18.44
CA ALA A 3 -41.00 -1.86 -17.39
C ALA A 3 -40.24 -0.53 -17.60
N THR A 4 -40.07 -0.10 -18.86
CA THR A 4 -39.46 1.19 -19.21
C THR A 4 -40.40 2.36 -18.89
N GLN A 5 -41.72 2.10 -18.91
CA GLN A 5 -42.77 3.04 -18.49
C GLN A 5 -42.73 3.35 -16.98
N LYS A 6 -42.21 2.43 -16.15
CA LYS A 6 -42.11 2.61 -14.70
C LYS A 6 -40.82 3.33 -14.28
N LEU A 7 -39.75 3.18 -15.07
CA LEU A 7 -38.49 3.89 -14.88
C LEU A 7 -38.56 5.35 -15.36
N GLN A 8 -39.37 5.66 -16.37
CA GLN A 8 -39.68 7.06 -16.73
C GLN A 8 -40.53 7.75 -15.68
N ASN A 9 -41.44 7.05 -14.98
CA ASN A 9 -42.23 7.62 -13.89
C ASN A 9 -41.42 7.94 -12.62
N LEU A 10 -40.22 7.36 -12.46
CA LEU A 10 -39.33 7.59 -11.32
C LEU A 10 -38.33 8.73 -11.56
N PHE A 11 -37.98 9.00 -12.82
CA PHE A 11 -37.26 10.22 -13.21
C PHE A 11 -38.16 11.47 -13.19
N LEU A 12 -39.49 11.27 -13.16
CA LEU A 12 -40.52 12.32 -13.27
C LEU A 12 -40.92 13.01 -11.94
N PHE A 13 -40.46 12.55 -10.77
CA PHE A 13 -40.95 13.08 -9.48
C PHE A 13 -40.03 14.10 -8.79
N GLY A 14 -38.80 14.28 -9.28
CA GLY A 14 -37.88 15.33 -8.78
C GLY A 14 -38.10 16.72 -9.40
N LEU A 15 -38.86 16.82 -10.50
CA LEU A 15 -39.02 18.05 -11.26
C LEU A 15 -40.20 18.94 -10.81
N VAL A 16 -41.18 18.36 -10.10
CA VAL A 16 -42.45 19.04 -9.79
C VAL A 16 -42.37 19.87 -8.50
N VAL A 17 -41.44 19.55 -7.59
CA VAL A 17 -41.35 20.21 -6.28
C VAL A 17 -40.80 21.64 -6.38
N ILE A 18 -39.98 21.97 -7.39
CA ILE A 18 -39.45 23.35 -7.55
C ILE A 18 -40.47 24.29 -8.22
N VAL A 19 -41.49 23.76 -8.90
CA VAL A 19 -42.48 24.59 -9.63
C VAL A 19 -43.53 25.22 -8.70
N LEU A 20 -43.72 24.70 -7.49
CA LEU A 20 -44.78 25.18 -6.58
C LEU A 20 -44.30 26.14 -5.49
N ALA A 21 -42.99 26.31 -5.28
CA ALA A 21 -42.47 27.14 -4.18
C ALA A 21 -42.31 28.64 -4.50
N THR A 22 -42.42 29.07 -5.77
CA THR A 22 -42.30 30.50 -6.14
C THR A 22 -43.59 31.02 -6.74
N GLY A 23 -44.48 31.51 -5.88
CA GLY A 23 -45.72 32.20 -6.26
C GLY A 23 -45.49 33.54 -6.97
N SER A 24 -44.74 33.56 -8.07
CA SER A 24 -44.84 34.50 -9.20
C SER A 24 -43.65 34.31 -10.16
N THR A 25 -43.87 33.58 -11.25
CA THR A 25 -43.18 33.53 -12.58
C THR A 25 -42.78 32.13 -13.03
N ALA A 26 -43.75 31.42 -13.62
CA ALA A 26 -43.60 30.10 -14.24
C ALA A 26 -42.76 30.07 -15.55
N ILE A 27 -41.82 31.01 -15.77
CA ILE A 27 -41.06 31.11 -17.04
C ILE A 27 -39.55 30.80 -16.88
N GLY A 28 -39.01 30.74 -15.66
CA GLY A 28 -37.56 30.58 -15.45
C GLY A 28 -37.01 29.14 -15.64
N TYR A 29 -37.70 28.12 -15.12
CA TYR A 29 -37.10 26.78 -14.95
C TYR A 29 -37.24 25.82 -16.16
N PHE A 30 -38.07 26.17 -17.14
CA PHE A 30 -38.19 25.38 -18.38
C PHE A 30 -36.98 25.52 -19.33
N VAL A 31 -36.05 26.45 -19.04
CA VAL A 31 -34.90 26.72 -19.90
C VAL A 31 -33.71 25.79 -19.60
N THR A 32 -33.61 25.18 -18.42
CA THR A 32 -32.39 24.45 -18.00
C THR A 32 -32.40 22.95 -18.29
N THR A 33 -33.56 22.29 -18.36
CA THR A 33 -33.66 20.84 -18.62
C THR A 33 -33.90 20.47 -20.08
N GLY A 34 -34.06 21.45 -20.97
CA GLY A 34 -34.23 21.26 -22.41
C GLY A 34 -35.56 20.60 -22.84
N ALA A 35 -36.39 20.13 -21.90
CA ALA A 35 -37.73 19.63 -22.18
C ALA A 35 -38.66 20.82 -22.46
N ARG A 36 -39.15 20.95 -23.70
CA ARG A 36 -40.12 22.00 -24.03
C ARG A 36 -41.47 21.61 -23.43
N ASP A 37 -42.27 22.58 -23.00
CA ASP A 37 -43.65 22.35 -22.54
C ASP A 37 -44.46 21.48 -23.53
N ALA A 38 -44.16 21.54 -24.83
CA ALA A 38 -44.75 20.67 -25.85
C ALA A 38 -44.56 19.15 -25.64
N ASP A 39 -43.58 18.70 -24.85
CA ASP A 39 -43.13 17.30 -24.78
C ASP A 39 -43.74 16.51 -23.60
N LEU A 40 -44.46 17.17 -22.67
CA LEU A 40 -45.11 16.47 -21.56
C LEU A 40 -46.37 15.72 -22.04
N PRO A 41 -46.55 14.44 -21.67
CA PRO A 41 -47.77 13.71 -21.97
C PRO A 41 -49.01 14.43 -21.44
N LYS A 42 -50.07 14.50 -22.24
CA LYS A 42 -51.32 15.19 -21.89
C LYS A 42 -51.93 14.72 -20.55
N SER A 43 -51.74 13.45 -20.20
CA SER A 43 -52.17 12.89 -18.90
C SER A 43 -51.46 13.55 -17.73
N VAL A 44 -50.14 13.77 -17.83
CA VAL A 44 -49.34 14.44 -16.80
C VAL A 44 -49.75 15.91 -16.66
N LYS A 45 -49.96 16.61 -17.77
CA LYS A 45 -50.45 18.00 -17.73
C LYS A 45 -51.84 18.11 -17.08
N THR A 46 -52.71 17.14 -17.36
CA THR A 46 -54.06 17.11 -16.79
C THR A 46 -54.02 16.82 -15.29
N GLU A 47 -53.17 15.89 -14.86
CA GLU A 47 -52.99 15.54 -13.45
C GLU A 47 -52.36 16.68 -12.65
N ILE A 48 -51.35 17.36 -13.20
CA ILE A 48 -50.79 18.60 -12.62
C ILE A 48 -51.87 19.67 -12.50
N ALA A 49 -52.66 19.91 -13.56
CA ALA A 49 -53.74 20.90 -13.50
C ALA A 49 -54.81 20.56 -12.45
N VAL A 50 -55.18 19.29 -12.29
CA VAL A 50 -56.12 18.84 -11.26
C VAL A 50 -55.55 19.02 -9.85
N GLN A 51 -54.27 18.68 -9.64
CA GLN A 51 -53.58 18.87 -8.36
C GLN A 51 -53.50 20.37 -8.00
N VAL A 52 -53.10 21.23 -8.94
CA VAL A 52 -53.03 22.70 -8.76
C VAL A 52 -54.40 23.28 -8.43
N THR A 53 -55.46 22.92 -9.18
CA THR A 53 -56.82 23.41 -8.89
C THR A 53 -57.35 22.91 -7.53
N ARG A 54 -56.96 21.70 -7.09
CA ARG A 54 -57.33 21.18 -5.77
C ARG A 54 -56.62 21.94 -4.66
N ALA A 55 -55.32 22.19 -4.82
CA ALA A 55 -54.51 22.98 -3.91
C ALA A 55 -55.00 24.44 -3.80
N GLU A 56 -55.28 25.11 -4.93
CA GLU A 56 -55.86 26.47 -4.96
C GLU A 56 -57.23 26.54 -4.24
N LYS A 57 -58.06 25.52 -4.42
CA LYS A 57 -59.37 25.44 -3.76
C LYS A 57 -59.25 25.17 -2.26
N GLN A 58 -58.26 24.40 -1.82
CA GLN A 58 -57.99 24.19 -0.39
C GLN A 58 -57.37 25.44 0.24
N SER A 59 -56.39 26.07 -0.42
CA SER A 59 -55.75 27.32 0.02
C SER A 59 -56.76 28.46 0.21
N SER A 60 -57.69 28.65 -0.74
CA SER A 60 -58.74 29.67 -0.63
C SER A 60 -59.81 29.40 0.45
N GLN A 61 -59.81 28.21 1.06
CA GLN A 61 -60.71 27.83 2.15
C GLN A 61 -60.04 27.87 3.54
N MET A 62 -58.72 28.09 3.60
CA MET A 62 -58.00 28.17 4.87
C MET A 62 -58.10 29.61 5.40
N ASP A 63 -59.00 29.81 6.36
CA ASP A 63 -59.10 31.05 7.13
C ASP A 63 -57.88 31.19 8.05
N ALA A 64 -57.52 32.40 8.46
CA ALA A 64 -56.33 32.69 9.28
C ALA A 64 -56.34 32.03 10.69
N THR A 65 -57.38 31.25 11.00
CA THR A 65 -57.57 30.52 12.26
C THR A 65 -57.27 29.02 12.16
N TYR A 66 -56.85 28.53 10.99
CA TYR A 66 -56.60 27.10 10.78
C TYR A 66 -55.31 26.64 11.45
N THR A 67 -55.39 25.70 12.40
CA THR A 67 -54.20 25.17 13.08
C THR A 67 -53.50 24.10 12.22
N LEU A 68 -52.21 23.88 12.48
CA LEU A 68 -51.43 22.81 11.84
C LEU A 68 -52.02 21.43 12.16
N VAL A 69 -52.55 21.25 13.37
CA VAL A 69 -53.21 20.00 13.77
C VAL A 69 -54.51 19.80 12.99
N ASP A 70 -55.34 20.84 12.85
CA ASP A 70 -56.55 20.77 12.03
C ASP A 70 -56.21 20.43 10.58
N PHE A 71 -55.11 20.94 10.04
CA PHE A 71 -54.62 20.59 8.69
C PHE A 71 -54.24 19.13 8.55
N LEU A 72 -53.46 18.60 9.50
CA LEU A 72 -53.04 17.20 9.47
C LEU A 72 -54.22 16.24 9.69
N ASP A 73 -55.19 16.61 10.53
CA ASP A 73 -56.35 15.77 10.85
C ASP A 73 -57.45 15.81 9.78
N SER A 74 -57.62 16.95 9.10
CA SER A 74 -58.65 17.14 8.08
C SER A 74 -58.29 16.55 6.71
N THR A 75 -57.01 16.27 6.47
CA THR A 75 -56.51 15.84 5.17
C THR A 75 -55.83 14.46 5.29
N PRO A 76 -56.48 13.36 4.86
CA PRO A 76 -55.78 12.09 4.75
C PRO A 76 -54.74 12.18 3.63
N PHE A 77 -53.50 11.83 3.95
CA PHE A 77 -52.40 11.75 2.99
C PHE A 77 -52.06 10.28 2.71
N ASP A 78 -52.06 9.86 1.45
CA ASP A 78 -51.77 8.48 1.07
C ASP A 78 -50.26 8.20 1.07
N SER A 79 -49.43 9.25 1.10
CA SER A 79 -47.97 9.15 1.17
C SER A 79 -47.30 10.35 1.85
N GLN A 80 -46.03 10.18 2.24
CA GLN A 80 -45.20 11.29 2.74
C GLN A 80 -45.06 12.41 1.69
N LEU A 81 -44.99 12.06 0.42
CA LEU A 81 -44.83 13.04 -0.66
C LEU A 81 -46.07 13.94 -0.80
N GLU A 82 -47.26 13.37 -0.73
CA GLU A 82 -48.52 14.14 -0.78
C GLU A 82 -48.64 15.09 0.41
N ARG A 83 -48.24 14.64 1.61
CA ARG A 83 -48.21 15.50 2.79
C ARG A 83 -47.22 16.65 2.63
N SER A 84 -45.99 16.37 2.20
CA SER A 84 -44.99 17.41 1.95
C SER A 84 -45.50 18.43 0.94
N SER A 85 -46.09 17.98 -0.18
CA SER A 85 -46.67 18.87 -1.20
C SER A 85 -47.76 19.78 -0.61
N ALA A 86 -48.69 19.21 0.15
CA ALA A 86 -49.78 19.98 0.74
C ALA A 86 -49.28 20.97 1.80
N LEU A 87 -48.23 20.62 2.55
CA LEU A 87 -47.55 21.54 3.46
C LEU A 87 -46.91 22.70 2.72
N TYR A 88 -46.24 22.46 1.58
CA TYR A 88 -45.70 23.55 0.75
C TYR A 88 -46.79 24.50 0.27
N ASP A 89 -47.92 23.97 -0.22
CA ASP A 89 -49.04 24.79 -0.69
C ASP A 89 -49.65 25.63 0.44
N LEU A 90 -49.78 25.04 1.64
CA LEU A 90 -50.19 25.76 2.84
C LEU A 90 -49.23 26.91 3.14
N PHE A 91 -47.93 26.61 3.29
CA PHE A 91 -46.94 27.60 3.71
C PHE A 91 -46.58 28.62 2.62
N ALA A 92 -46.86 28.36 1.35
CA ALA A 92 -46.66 29.33 0.26
C ALA A 92 -47.42 30.65 0.46
N HIS A 93 -48.51 30.61 1.23
CA HIS A 93 -49.39 31.75 1.51
C HIS A 93 -49.27 32.27 2.94
N VAL A 94 -48.40 31.67 3.76
CA VAL A 94 -48.20 32.08 5.14
C VAL A 94 -47.25 33.28 5.17
N ASP A 95 -47.71 34.35 5.84
CA ASP A 95 -46.94 35.56 6.14
C ASP A 95 -45.98 35.34 7.32
N LEU A 96 -44.95 36.19 7.39
CA LEU A 96 -43.88 36.10 8.37
C LEU A 96 -44.40 36.10 9.83
N GLU A 97 -45.46 36.86 10.12
CA GLU A 97 -45.99 36.97 11.49
C GLU A 97 -46.62 35.67 12.00
N MET A 98 -47.03 34.76 11.12
CA MET A 98 -47.70 33.51 11.48
C MET A 98 -46.72 32.33 11.66
N LEU A 99 -45.50 32.43 11.12
CA LEU A 99 -44.52 31.34 11.18
C LEU A 99 -44.09 30.93 12.60
N PRO A 100 -43.93 31.84 13.59
CA PRO A 100 -43.65 31.46 14.97
C PRO A 100 -44.71 30.52 15.57
N ASP A 101 -45.99 30.83 15.36
CA ASP A 101 -47.10 30.04 15.89
C ASP A 101 -47.13 28.63 15.25
N TYR A 102 -46.87 28.55 13.94
CA TYR A 102 -46.77 27.25 13.26
C TYR A 102 -45.56 26.43 13.72
N TRP A 103 -44.44 27.09 14.01
CA TRP A 103 -43.25 26.44 14.53
C TRP A 103 -43.48 25.86 15.93
N GLU A 104 -44.12 26.61 16.83
CA GLU A 104 -44.52 26.12 18.15
C GLU A 104 -45.47 24.93 18.04
N GLN A 105 -46.47 25.01 17.17
CA GLN A 105 -47.39 23.90 16.90
C GLN A 105 -46.64 22.66 16.40
N ALA A 106 -45.68 22.83 15.48
CA ALA A 106 -44.87 21.73 14.96
C ALA A 106 -44.06 21.06 16.08
N GLN A 107 -43.47 21.83 17.01
CA GLN A 107 -42.71 21.28 18.15
C GLN A 107 -43.53 20.35 19.04
N ASN A 108 -44.83 20.64 19.17
CA ASN A 108 -45.76 19.90 20.02
C ASN A 108 -46.31 18.61 19.37
N LEU A 109 -45.98 18.32 18.11
CA LEU A 109 -46.44 17.10 17.42
C LEU A 109 -45.74 15.85 17.96
N GLU A 110 -46.49 14.85 18.41
CA GLU A 110 -45.93 13.62 19.00
C GLU A 110 -45.02 12.84 18.03
N ALA A 111 -45.41 12.73 16.76
CA ALA A 111 -44.66 11.97 15.76
C ALA A 111 -43.39 12.71 15.30
N SER A 112 -42.21 12.19 15.67
CA SER A 112 -40.92 12.84 15.42
C SER A 112 -40.58 13.05 13.94
N ASN A 113 -40.99 12.13 13.07
CA ASN A 113 -40.80 12.22 11.62
C ASN A 113 -41.71 13.27 10.97
N VAL A 114 -42.97 13.34 11.38
CA VAL A 114 -43.94 14.34 10.90
C VAL A 114 -43.55 15.74 11.38
N ARG A 115 -43.17 15.86 12.66
CA ARG A 115 -42.56 17.07 13.23
C ARG A 115 -41.37 17.52 12.40
N ALA A 116 -40.49 16.60 12.02
CA ALA A 116 -39.30 16.93 11.27
C ALA A 116 -39.58 17.47 9.87
N GLU A 117 -40.47 16.80 9.15
CA GLU A 117 -40.92 17.22 7.82
C GLU A 117 -41.52 18.63 7.85
N ILE A 118 -42.45 18.90 8.79
CA ILE A 118 -43.11 20.20 8.88
C ILE A 118 -42.13 21.31 9.25
N GLN A 119 -41.23 21.05 10.21
CA GLN A 119 -40.20 22.02 10.59
C GLN A 119 -39.29 22.38 9.41
N ASN A 120 -38.98 21.43 8.52
CA ASN A 120 -38.20 21.74 7.33
C ASN A 120 -38.95 22.68 6.37
N VAL A 121 -40.25 22.42 6.13
CA VAL A 121 -41.09 23.28 5.26
C VAL A 121 -41.25 24.68 5.86
N ILE A 122 -41.49 24.77 7.17
CA ILE A 122 -41.59 26.05 7.89
C ILE A 122 -40.29 26.83 7.74
N ILE A 123 -39.13 26.22 8.03
CA ILE A 123 -37.83 26.92 7.94
C ILE A 123 -37.50 27.33 6.51
N GLN A 124 -37.81 26.51 5.51
CA GLN A 124 -37.65 26.90 4.11
C GLN A 124 -38.49 28.13 3.79
N ARG A 125 -39.78 28.15 4.15
CA ARG A 125 -40.62 29.33 3.96
C ARG A 125 -40.08 30.55 4.72
N TRP A 126 -39.68 30.34 5.97
CA TRP A 126 -39.12 31.39 6.80
C TRP A 126 -37.86 31.98 6.18
N SER A 127 -36.96 31.15 5.66
CA SER A 127 -35.74 31.59 4.99
C SER A 127 -35.98 32.35 3.69
N VAL A 128 -37.15 32.18 3.05
CA VAL A 128 -37.51 33.02 1.90
C VAL A 128 -37.98 34.41 2.35
N LEU A 129 -38.67 34.51 3.49
CA LEU A 129 -39.26 35.75 3.99
C LEU A 129 -38.30 36.58 4.86
N ASP A 130 -37.57 35.94 5.77
CA ASP A 130 -36.62 36.55 6.71
C ASP A 130 -35.57 35.51 7.16
N GLN A 131 -34.38 35.61 6.59
CA GLN A 131 -33.29 34.66 6.79
C GLN A 131 -32.70 34.73 8.21
N ILE A 132 -32.62 35.94 8.77
CA ILE A 132 -32.03 36.17 10.09
C ILE A 132 -32.97 35.62 11.16
N ALA A 133 -34.27 35.91 11.05
CA ALA A 133 -35.26 35.35 11.97
C ALA A 133 -35.30 33.82 11.91
N ALA A 134 -35.16 33.22 10.73
CA ALA A 134 -35.09 31.76 10.59
C ALA A 134 -33.87 31.16 11.34
N LEU A 135 -32.68 31.78 11.23
CA LEU A 135 -31.49 31.35 11.95
C LEU A 135 -31.63 31.51 13.46
N ASP A 136 -32.19 32.62 13.93
CA ASP A 136 -32.43 32.87 15.36
C ASP A 136 -33.32 31.80 15.99
N VAL A 137 -34.36 31.38 15.26
CA VAL A 137 -35.27 30.31 15.67
C VAL A 137 -34.55 28.96 15.75
N ILE A 138 -33.72 28.63 14.75
CA ILE A 138 -32.94 27.39 14.74
C ILE A 138 -31.97 27.35 15.93
N GLU A 139 -31.27 28.46 16.19
CA GLU A 139 -30.28 28.50 17.26
C GLU A 139 -30.89 28.36 18.65
N ARG A 140 -32.05 28.99 18.87
CA ARG A 140 -32.76 28.93 20.15
C ARG A 140 -33.42 27.59 20.41
N GLU A 141 -34.04 27.00 19.38
CA GLU A 141 -35.11 26.02 19.62
C GLU A 141 -34.89 24.66 18.93
N ALA A 142 -34.00 24.56 17.95
CA ALA A 142 -33.71 23.27 17.34
C ALA A 142 -32.76 22.44 18.22
N ALA A 143 -33.06 21.16 18.37
CA ALA A 143 -32.13 20.21 18.98
C ALA A 143 -30.81 20.15 18.18
N ASP A 144 -29.67 20.03 18.85
CA ASP A 144 -28.32 20.09 18.23
C ASP A 144 -28.18 19.17 17.01
N ALA A 145 -28.71 17.95 17.08
CA ALA A 145 -28.66 16.98 15.99
C ALA A 145 -29.38 17.43 14.70
N ARG A 146 -30.30 18.39 14.80
CA ARG A 146 -31.10 18.91 13.67
C ARG A 146 -30.71 20.30 13.22
N LYS A 147 -30.01 21.07 14.06
CA LYS A 147 -29.51 22.40 13.70
C LYS A 147 -28.83 22.37 12.33
N HIS A 148 -27.93 21.42 12.09
CA HIS A 148 -27.20 21.31 10.83
C HIS A 148 -28.09 21.20 9.58
N VAL A 149 -29.15 20.39 9.62
CA VAL A 149 -30.05 20.21 8.46
C VAL A 149 -30.87 21.46 8.19
N LEU A 150 -31.35 22.12 9.25
CA LEU A 150 -32.13 23.35 9.11
C LEU A 150 -31.25 24.52 8.66
N PHE A 151 -30.01 24.59 9.15
CA PHE A 151 -28.98 25.51 8.66
C PHE A 151 -28.76 25.36 7.16
N ASP A 152 -28.64 24.12 6.67
CA ASP A 152 -28.44 23.87 5.25
C ASP A 152 -29.59 24.42 4.40
N PHE A 153 -30.85 24.29 4.85
CA PHE A 153 -32.00 24.88 4.15
C PHE A 153 -31.97 26.41 4.11
N VAL A 154 -31.68 27.07 5.24
CA VAL A 154 -31.65 28.53 5.28
C VAL A 154 -30.59 29.08 4.33
N PHE A 155 -29.37 28.55 4.38
CA PHE A 155 -28.28 29.03 3.51
C PHE A 155 -28.48 28.64 2.04
N HIS A 156 -29.14 27.51 1.77
CA HIS A 156 -29.55 27.14 0.42
C HIS A 156 -30.49 28.21 -0.15
N GLU A 157 -31.64 28.46 0.48
CA GLU A 157 -32.64 29.44 0.02
C GLU A 157 -32.10 30.87 0.01
N TRP A 158 -31.37 31.27 1.05
CA TRP A 158 -30.76 32.60 1.11
C TRP A 158 -29.84 32.85 -0.08
N SER A 159 -29.00 31.89 -0.46
CA SER A 159 -28.09 32.05 -1.59
C SER A 159 -28.79 32.16 -2.95
N LEU A 160 -29.99 31.59 -3.09
CA LEU A 160 -30.83 31.71 -4.29
C LEU A 160 -31.43 33.11 -4.39
N ILE A 161 -31.74 33.74 -3.26
CA ILE A 161 -32.35 35.08 -3.18
C ILE A 161 -31.29 36.19 -3.26
N ASP A 162 -30.29 36.13 -2.37
CA ASP A 162 -29.24 37.11 -2.22
C ASP A 162 -27.92 36.45 -1.80
N LEU A 163 -27.10 36.11 -2.81
CA LEU A 163 -25.83 35.43 -2.62
C LEU A 163 -24.81 36.25 -1.82
N GLU A 164 -24.72 37.56 -2.05
CA GLU A 164 -23.70 38.37 -1.39
C GLU A 164 -24.01 38.52 0.10
N SER A 165 -25.28 38.77 0.45
CA SER A 165 -25.70 38.81 1.85
C SER A 165 -25.51 37.45 2.56
N ALA A 166 -25.82 36.34 1.87
CA ALA A 166 -25.58 35.00 2.41
C ALA A 166 -24.08 34.77 2.66
N VAL A 167 -23.22 35.08 1.68
CA VAL A 167 -21.76 34.93 1.79
C VAL A 167 -21.19 35.79 2.91
N ASP A 168 -21.59 37.06 2.99
CA ASP A 168 -21.12 37.98 4.02
C ASP A 168 -21.52 37.51 5.42
N TYR A 169 -22.75 37.01 5.58
CA TYR A 169 -23.21 36.44 6.85
C TYR A 169 -22.41 35.19 7.24
N VAL A 170 -22.14 34.30 6.29
CA VAL A 170 -21.31 33.10 6.50
C VAL A 170 -19.89 33.44 6.95
N GLY A 171 -19.36 34.60 6.54
CA GLY A 171 -18.06 35.10 6.99
C GLY A 171 -18.00 35.39 8.50
N GLY A 172 -19.14 35.65 9.14
CA GLY A 172 -19.25 35.90 10.58
C GLY A 172 -19.51 34.66 11.45
N LEU A 173 -19.75 33.49 10.84
CA LEU A 173 -20.05 32.27 11.57
C LEU A 173 -18.82 31.62 12.21
N GLU A 174 -19.05 30.82 13.26
CA GLU A 174 -18.01 29.94 13.82
C GLU A 174 -17.57 28.89 12.80
N LYS A 175 -16.30 28.44 12.84
CA LYS A 175 -15.68 27.65 11.75
C LYS A 175 -16.49 26.44 11.30
N ASP A 176 -17.09 25.69 12.22
CA ASP A 176 -17.84 24.48 11.89
C ASP A 176 -19.17 24.80 11.19
N ALA A 177 -19.87 25.86 11.63
CA ALA A 177 -21.10 26.35 11.01
C ALA A 177 -20.80 27.02 9.66
N GLN A 178 -19.71 27.78 9.58
CA GLN A 178 -19.20 28.41 8.37
C GLN A 178 -18.98 27.37 7.27
N GLN A 179 -18.25 26.30 7.54
CA GLN A 179 -17.94 25.27 6.53
C GLN A 179 -19.20 24.63 5.93
N ARG A 180 -20.22 24.35 6.76
CA ARG A 180 -21.50 23.79 6.30
C ARG A 180 -22.29 24.80 5.48
N ALA A 181 -22.39 26.03 5.97
CA ALA A 181 -23.10 27.09 5.28
C ALA A 181 -22.48 27.38 3.91
N ILE A 182 -21.14 27.40 3.80
CA ILE A 182 -20.44 27.49 2.51
C ILE A 182 -20.85 26.36 1.58
N ALA A 183 -20.88 25.12 2.10
CA ALA A 183 -21.27 23.99 1.28
C ALA A 183 -22.69 24.14 0.72
N SER A 184 -23.62 24.59 1.55
CA SER A 184 -25.02 24.81 1.17
C SER A 184 -25.20 25.98 0.19
N VAL A 185 -24.55 27.12 0.43
CA VAL A 185 -24.51 28.28 -0.49
C VAL A 185 -23.97 27.87 -1.87
N VAL A 186 -22.84 27.16 -1.89
CA VAL A 186 -22.21 26.75 -3.14
C VAL A 186 -23.07 25.69 -3.85
N ARG A 187 -23.62 24.70 -3.14
CA ARG A 187 -24.47 23.66 -3.77
C ARG A 187 -25.74 24.21 -4.39
N ALA A 188 -26.40 25.17 -3.74
CA ALA A 188 -27.68 25.72 -4.20
C ALA A 188 -27.59 26.40 -5.56
N ARG A 189 -26.42 26.96 -5.90
CA ARG A 189 -26.24 27.84 -7.04
C ARG A 189 -25.61 27.15 -8.23
N GLU A 190 -26.39 26.34 -8.94
CA GLU A 190 -25.98 25.63 -10.17
C GLU A 190 -25.45 26.58 -11.27
N ASP A 191 -25.89 27.83 -11.27
CA ASP A 191 -25.49 28.87 -12.23
C ASP A 191 -24.09 29.45 -11.97
N LEU A 192 -23.47 29.20 -10.81
CA LEU A 192 -22.12 29.68 -10.52
C LEU A 192 -21.06 28.87 -11.25
N THR A 193 -20.18 29.59 -11.95
CA THR A 193 -18.94 29.05 -12.54
C THR A 193 -17.96 28.58 -11.46
N TYR A 194 -17.02 27.69 -11.80
CA TYR A 194 -15.96 27.25 -10.88
C TYR A 194 -15.18 28.44 -10.29
N LYS A 195 -14.83 29.43 -11.12
CA LYS A 195 -14.14 30.63 -10.67
C LYS A 195 -14.93 31.39 -9.60
N GLN A 196 -16.24 31.54 -9.77
CA GLN A 196 -17.09 32.21 -8.79
C GLN A 196 -17.20 31.41 -7.48
N ARG A 197 -17.37 30.09 -7.57
CA ARG A 197 -17.41 29.20 -6.38
C ARG A 197 -16.10 29.24 -5.60
N ARG A 198 -14.96 29.26 -6.29
CA ARG A 198 -13.63 29.38 -5.69
C ARG A 198 -13.42 30.75 -5.04
N GLU A 199 -13.88 31.82 -5.68
CA GLU A 199 -13.78 33.16 -5.13
C GLU A 199 -14.57 33.31 -3.82
N ILE A 200 -15.78 32.74 -3.77
CA ILE A 200 -16.59 32.68 -2.55
C ILE A 200 -15.83 31.94 -1.44
N ALA A 201 -15.29 30.75 -1.74
CA ALA A 201 -14.55 29.99 -0.73
C ALA A 201 -13.24 30.65 -0.28
N ARG A 202 -12.55 31.38 -1.16
CA ARG A 202 -11.36 32.18 -0.79
C ARG A 202 -11.71 33.36 0.10
N ARG A 203 -12.79 34.09 -0.22
CA ARG A 203 -13.32 35.18 0.64
C ARG A 203 -13.60 34.68 2.06
N LEU A 204 -13.98 33.41 2.20
CA LEU A 204 -14.37 32.79 3.47
C LEU A 204 -13.29 31.88 4.09
N ASP A 205 -12.04 31.95 3.61
CA ASP A 205 -10.89 31.16 4.10
C ASP A 205 -11.19 29.63 4.20
N CYS A 206 -11.97 29.11 3.26
CA CYS A 206 -12.47 27.73 3.26
C CYS A 206 -12.31 27.05 1.89
N GLU A 207 -11.14 27.20 1.25
CA GLU A 207 -10.88 26.70 -0.11
C GLU A 207 -11.17 25.20 -0.26
N TRP A 208 -10.95 24.39 0.80
CA TRP A 208 -11.25 22.95 0.77
C TRP A 208 -12.74 22.62 0.63
N VAL A 209 -13.65 23.46 1.16
CA VAL A 209 -15.10 23.24 1.07
C VAL A 209 -15.56 23.45 -0.36
N ALA A 210 -15.07 24.49 -1.04
CA ALA A 210 -15.32 24.65 -2.47
C ALA A 210 -14.88 23.40 -3.22
N ILE A 211 -13.71 22.84 -2.94
CA ILE A 211 -13.22 21.67 -3.67
C ILE A 211 -14.11 20.42 -3.42
N ASN A 212 -14.60 20.22 -2.20
CA ASN A 212 -15.49 19.09 -1.89
C ASN A 212 -16.89 19.25 -2.49
N VAL A 213 -17.46 20.45 -2.44
CA VAL A 213 -18.76 20.74 -3.08
C VAL A 213 -18.62 20.66 -4.59
N LEU A 214 -17.52 21.17 -5.12
CA LEU A 214 -17.18 21.04 -6.53
C LEU A 214 -17.15 19.58 -6.89
N ARG A 215 -16.45 18.69 -6.17
CA ARG A 215 -16.48 17.25 -6.43
C ARG A 215 -17.91 16.71 -6.59
N GLU A 216 -18.81 17.01 -5.65
CA GLU A 216 -20.21 16.52 -5.69
C GLU A 216 -21.00 17.09 -6.88
N THR A 217 -20.89 18.38 -7.17
CA THR A 217 -21.56 19.00 -8.34
C THR A 217 -20.93 18.58 -9.67
N THR A 218 -19.62 18.35 -9.64
CA THR A 218 -18.78 17.92 -10.75
C THR A 218 -19.15 16.49 -11.12
N ASP A 219 -19.47 15.60 -10.19
CA ASP A 219 -19.87 14.22 -10.51
C ASP A 219 -21.01 14.15 -11.54
N SER A 220 -22.05 14.99 -11.43
CA SER A 220 -23.13 15.00 -12.43
C SER A 220 -22.69 15.56 -13.78
N ALA A 221 -21.99 16.69 -13.81
CA ALA A 221 -21.53 17.33 -15.06
C ALA A 221 -20.42 16.52 -15.77
N VAL A 222 -19.58 15.84 -14.99
CA VAL A 222 -18.45 15.03 -15.45
C VAL A 222 -18.90 13.69 -16.01
N ILE A 223 -19.99 13.11 -15.50
CA ILE A 223 -20.58 11.94 -16.15
C ILE A 223 -21.04 12.32 -17.57
N ASP A 224 -21.67 13.48 -17.73
CA ASP A 224 -22.27 13.90 -19.00
C ASP A 224 -21.24 14.45 -20.00
N LYS A 225 -20.30 15.29 -19.55
CA LYS A 225 -19.36 16.03 -20.42
C LYS A 225 -17.95 16.21 -19.81
N PRO A 226 -17.27 15.12 -19.41
CA PRO A 226 -15.96 15.17 -18.76
C PRO A 226 -14.88 15.86 -19.62
N ALA A 227 -14.96 15.75 -20.94
CA ALA A 227 -14.07 16.44 -21.88
C ALA A 227 -14.19 17.97 -21.81
N GLN A 228 -15.41 18.48 -21.61
CA GLN A 228 -15.68 19.91 -21.50
C GLN A 228 -15.19 20.40 -20.13
N GLU A 229 -15.54 19.69 -19.06
CA GLU A 229 -15.15 20.04 -17.69
C GLU A 229 -13.63 20.02 -17.51
N TRP A 230 -12.95 19.02 -18.08
CA TRP A 230 -11.49 18.99 -18.11
C TRP A 230 -10.90 20.25 -18.76
N ARG A 231 -11.38 20.65 -19.94
CA ARG A 231 -10.86 21.82 -20.65
C ARG A 231 -11.11 23.10 -19.87
N SER A 232 -12.30 23.24 -19.28
CA SER A 232 -12.63 24.37 -18.40
C SER A 232 -11.65 24.43 -17.23
N PHE A 233 -11.43 23.32 -16.54
CA PHE A 233 -10.51 23.26 -15.41
C PHE A 233 -9.07 23.64 -15.80
N ILE A 234 -8.55 23.07 -16.90
CA ILE A 234 -7.20 23.38 -17.38
C ILE A 234 -7.08 24.85 -17.80
N TRP A 235 -8.07 25.40 -18.47
CA TRP A 235 -8.08 26.81 -18.89
C TRP A 235 -8.09 27.76 -17.68
N GLU A 236 -8.94 27.48 -16.70
CA GLU A 236 -9.11 28.33 -15.52
C GLU A 236 -7.94 28.28 -14.54
N ASN A 237 -7.22 27.16 -14.48
CA ASN A 237 -6.10 26.97 -13.57
C ASN A 237 -4.74 27.01 -14.28
N LYS A 238 -4.68 27.44 -15.55
CA LYS A 238 -3.49 27.34 -16.41
C LYS A 238 -2.20 27.85 -15.74
N ASP A 239 -2.28 28.99 -15.07
CA ASP A 239 -1.11 29.63 -14.43
C ASP A 239 -0.72 28.94 -13.09
N ASP A 240 -1.65 28.19 -12.49
CA ASP A 240 -1.48 27.48 -11.21
C ASP A 240 -1.14 25.98 -11.39
N LEU A 241 -1.17 25.44 -12.62
CA LEU A 241 -1.03 23.99 -12.88
C LEU A 241 0.22 23.34 -12.26
N PRO A 242 1.40 23.98 -12.22
CA PRO A 242 2.57 23.41 -11.54
C PRO A 242 2.43 23.35 -10.00
N ASN A 243 1.53 24.16 -9.42
CA ASN A 243 1.37 24.36 -7.99
C ASN A 243 -0.05 24.05 -7.52
N LEU A 244 -0.76 23.12 -8.19
CA LEU A 244 -2.08 22.70 -7.77
C LEU A 244 -2.02 22.15 -6.33
N SER A 245 -2.98 22.58 -5.51
CA SER A 245 -3.20 21.98 -4.20
C SER A 245 -3.50 20.48 -4.32
N GLU A 246 -3.28 19.71 -3.26
CA GLU A 246 -3.58 18.28 -3.21
C GLU A 246 -5.04 17.99 -3.61
N ALA A 247 -5.96 18.86 -3.20
CA ALA A 247 -7.37 18.74 -3.49
C ALA A 247 -7.69 19.05 -4.97
N GLN A 248 -7.02 20.02 -5.59
CA GLN A 248 -7.10 20.25 -7.05
C GLN A 248 -6.50 19.08 -7.84
N ASN A 249 -5.37 18.51 -7.39
CA ASN A 249 -4.77 17.33 -8.01
C ASN A 249 -5.72 16.12 -7.95
N ARG A 250 -6.42 15.92 -6.82
CA ARG A 250 -7.47 14.90 -6.72
C ARG A 250 -8.61 15.15 -7.70
N MET A 251 -9.14 16.37 -7.78
CA MET A 251 -10.23 16.71 -8.70
C MET A 251 -9.81 16.49 -10.16
N LEU A 252 -8.58 16.88 -10.52
CA LEU A 252 -8.02 16.62 -11.84
C LEU A 252 -7.91 15.11 -12.12
N GLY A 253 -7.51 14.31 -11.13
CA GLY A 253 -7.53 12.85 -11.20
C GLY A 253 -8.92 12.27 -11.46
N GLN A 254 -9.95 12.76 -10.76
CA GLN A 254 -11.34 12.31 -10.94
C GLN A 254 -11.92 12.69 -12.31
N LEU A 255 -11.62 13.91 -12.79
CA LEU A 255 -11.96 14.35 -14.15
C LEU A 255 -11.30 13.45 -15.19
N ALA A 256 -10.01 13.14 -15.00
CA ALA A 256 -9.28 12.23 -15.88
C ALA A 256 -9.90 10.83 -15.87
N TYR A 257 -10.14 10.27 -14.68
CA TYR A 257 -10.75 8.97 -14.50
C TYR A 257 -12.08 8.86 -15.25
N SER A 258 -12.99 9.80 -14.99
CA SER A 258 -14.34 9.77 -15.59
C SER A 258 -14.29 9.90 -17.10
N TRP A 259 -13.42 10.76 -17.64
CA TRP A 259 -13.25 10.88 -19.08
C TRP A 259 -12.66 9.59 -19.68
N ILE A 260 -11.63 9.00 -19.05
CA ILE A 260 -10.96 7.77 -19.52
C ILE A 260 -11.90 6.56 -19.44
N VAL A 261 -12.70 6.43 -18.39
CA VAL A 261 -13.69 5.34 -18.28
C VAL A 261 -14.70 5.40 -19.43
N ARG A 262 -15.13 6.60 -19.81
CA ARG A 262 -16.15 6.77 -20.85
C ARG A 262 -15.61 6.69 -22.28
N ASP A 263 -14.48 7.34 -22.53
CA ASP A 263 -13.94 7.55 -23.88
C ASP A 263 -12.65 6.74 -24.14
N GLY A 264 -12.18 5.97 -23.15
CA GLY A 264 -10.99 5.12 -23.25
C GLY A 264 -9.65 5.87 -23.26
N VAL A 265 -8.60 5.21 -23.76
CA VAL A 265 -7.23 5.75 -23.82
C VAL A 265 -7.14 6.99 -24.75
N ASP A 266 -8.02 7.11 -25.74
CA ASP A 266 -8.08 8.29 -26.61
C ASP A 266 -8.38 9.59 -25.83
N ALA A 267 -9.08 9.49 -24.70
CA ALA A 267 -9.30 10.61 -23.80
C ALA A 267 -7.99 11.09 -23.18
N PHE A 268 -7.15 10.15 -22.72
CA PHE A 268 -5.84 10.46 -22.14
C PHE A 268 -4.92 11.17 -23.14
N GLU A 269 -4.94 10.76 -24.41
CA GLU A 269 -4.19 11.45 -25.46
C GLU A 269 -4.66 12.88 -25.70
N LYS A 270 -5.98 13.12 -25.65
CA LYS A 270 -6.55 14.47 -25.74
C LYS A 270 -6.21 15.31 -24.51
N MET A 271 -6.23 14.73 -23.31
CA MET A 271 -5.82 15.39 -22.07
C MET A 271 -4.36 15.83 -22.14
N ARG A 272 -3.49 14.92 -22.56
CA ARG A 272 -2.06 15.19 -22.73
C ARG A 272 -1.79 16.41 -23.61
N HIS A 273 -2.50 16.54 -24.74
CA HIS A 273 -2.34 17.71 -25.61
C HIS A 273 -2.89 19.01 -25.04
N SER A 274 -3.77 18.95 -24.03
CA SER A 274 -4.32 20.13 -23.38
C SER A 274 -3.48 20.64 -22.21
N LEU A 275 -2.61 19.80 -21.64
CA LEU A 275 -1.76 20.17 -20.52
C LEU A 275 -0.52 20.94 -20.99
N PRO A 276 0.00 21.88 -20.17
CA PRO A 276 1.32 22.49 -20.39
C PRO A 276 2.42 21.43 -20.47
N SER A 277 3.46 21.71 -21.24
CA SER A 277 4.56 20.76 -21.50
C SER A 277 5.39 20.41 -20.26
N ASP A 278 5.39 21.27 -19.25
CA ASP A 278 6.07 21.10 -17.97
C ASP A 278 5.22 20.35 -16.91
N PHE A 279 3.94 20.11 -17.20
CA PHE A 279 3.07 19.37 -16.30
C PHE A 279 3.36 17.86 -16.33
N SER A 280 3.65 17.28 -15.18
CA SER A 280 3.95 15.85 -15.05
C SER A 280 2.67 15.00 -15.09
N LEU A 281 2.38 14.40 -16.23
CA LEU A 281 1.30 13.43 -16.42
C LEU A 281 1.36 12.19 -15.52
N LEU A 282 2.52 11.92 -14.90
CA LEU A 282 2.76 10.74 -14.09
C LEU A 282 1.78 10.63 -12.91
N GLU A 283 1.49 11.73 -12.20
CA GLU A 283 0.62 11.68 -11.02
C GLU A 283 -0.84 11.41 -11.40
N ILE A 284 -1.32 12.03 -12.48
CA ILE A 284 -2.65 11.73 -13.04
C ILE A 284 -2.72 10.27 -13.49
N THR A 285 -1.71 9.83 -14.25
CA THR A 285 -1.63 8.43 -14.73
C THR A 285 -1.64 7.46 -13.56
N LYS A 286 -0.89 7.73 -12.50
CA LYS A 286 -0.85 6.92 -11.29
C LYS A 286 -2.19 6.87 -10.58
N SER A 287 -2.81 8.02 -10.30
CA SER A 287 -4.11 8.09 -9.62
C SER A 287 -5.18 7.33 -10.40
N VAL A 288 -5.31 7.62 -11.69
CA VAL A 288 -6.33 6.99 -12.54
C VAL A 288 -6.07 5.49 -12.74
N SER A 289 -4.81 5.07 -12.93
CA SER A 289 -4.48 3.65 -13.09
C SER A 289 -4.78 2.85 -11.84
N LEU A 290 -4.54 3.41 -10.65
CA LEU A 290 -4.86 2.75 -9.37
C LEU A 290 -6.37 2.64 -9.14
N GLU A 291 -7.17 3.62 -9.56
CA GLU A 291 -8.64 3.51 -9.50
C GLU A 291 -9.20 2.53 -10.54
N LEU A 292 -8.58 2.45 -11.73
CA LEU A 292 -8.98 1.54 -12.80
C LEU A 292 -8.55 0.10 -12.55
N ILE A 293 -7.57 -0.16 -11.69
CA ILE A 293 -6.97 -1.49 -11.53
C ILE A 293 -8.00 -2.57 -11.15
N ASP A 294 -8.98 -2.21 -10.33
CA ASP A 294 -10.03 -3.12 -9.86
C ASP A 294 -11.20 -3.20 -10.85
N ALA A 295 -11.52 -2.07 -11.51
CA ALA A 295 -12.67 -1.96 -12.42
C ALA A 295 -12.36 -2.46 -13.85
N ASN A 296 -11.20 -2.10 -14.38
CA ASN A 296 -10.73 -2.42 -15.72
C ASN A 296 -9.18 -2.39 -15.78
N PRO A 297 -8.51 -3.47 -15.35
CA PRO A 297 -7.04 -3.50 -15.27
C PRO A 297 -6.34 -3.41 -16.64
N GLN A 298 -7.00 -3.84 -17.73
CA GLN A 298 -6.47 -3.65 -19.08
C GLN A 298 -6.38 -2.16 -19.42
N LEU A 299 -7.45 -1.39 -19.17
CA LEU A 299 -7.44 0.05 -19.41
C LEU A 299 -6.43 0.77 -18.50
N ALA A 300 -6.31 0.36 -17.24
CA ALA A 300 -5.26 0.85 -16.35
C ALA A 300 -3.86 0.62 -16.95
N PHE A 301 -3.61 -0.59 -17.47
CA PHE A 301 -2.32 -0.92 -18.07
C PHE A 301 -2.06 -0.14 -19.36
N ASP A 302 -3.05 -0.06 -20.25
CA ASP A 302 -2.95 0.68 -21.52
C ASP A 302 -2.66 2.17 -21.26
N LEU A 303 -3.25 2.74 -20.21
CA LEU A 303 -2.99 4.11 -19.76
C LEU A 303 -1.52 4.32 -19.36
N VAL A 304 -0.96 3.40 -18.56
CA VAL A 304 0.46 3.47 -18.15
C VAL A 304 1.39 3.33 -19.36
N VAL A 305 1.05 2.46 -20.31
CA VAL A 305 1.85 2.27 -21.53
C VAL A 305 1.78 3.50 -22.44
N ALA A 306 0.60 4.12 -22.60
CA ALA A 306 0.42 5.35 -23.37
C ALA A 306 1.18 6.54 -22.78
N GLY A 307 1.26 6.62 -21.44
CA GLY A 307 2.00 7.67 -20.73
C GLY A 307 3.52 7.66 -20.96
N LYS A 308 4.09 6.56 -21.45
CA LYS A 308 5.54 6.32 -21.57
C LYS A 308 6.27 7.16 -22.64
N LEU A 309 5.69 8.26 -23.11
CA LEU A 309 6.13 8.89 -24.37
C LEU A 309 7.25 9.92 -24.30
N ARG A 310 7.83 10.36 -23.15
CA ARG A 310 9.07 11.18 -23.19
C ARG A 310 9.90 11.40 -21.91
N GLU A 311 9.41 11.19 -20.69
CA GLU A 311 10.21 11.46 -19.46
C GLU A 311 9.96 10.45 -18.31
N LYS A 312 10.99 10.20 -17.47
CA LYS A 312 10.97 9.34 -16.26
C LYS A 312 10.61 7.86 -16.50
N GLU A 313 11.29 7.19 -17.44
CA GLU A 313 11.05 5.77 -17.78
C GLU A 313 10.99 4.84 -16.54
N THR A 314 11.84 5.06 -15.53
CA THR A 314 11.85 4.26 -14.29
C THR A 314 10.54 4.34 -13.51
N ALA A 315 9.90 5.52 -13.43
CA ALA A 315 8.67 5.70 -12.66
C ALA A 315 7.48 5.04 -13.36
N TYR A 316 7.38 5.14 -14.69
CA TYR A 316 6.37 4.42 -15.46
C TYR A 316 6.59 2.91 -15.44
N LEU A 317 7.84 2.44 -15.43
CA LEU A 317 8.16 1.02 -15.22
C LEU A 317 7.67 0.56 -13.84
N GLN A 318 7.88 1.33 -12.78
CA GLN A 318 7.37 0.98 -11.46
C GLN A 318 5.84 0.91 -11.44
N LEU A 319 5.17 1.93 -11.98
CA LEU A 319 3.71 1.94 -12.06
C LEU A 319 3.16 0.78 -12.91
N ALA A 320 3.79 0.47 -14.04
CA ALA A 320 3.40 -0.67 -14.86
C ALA A 320 3.58 -1.99 -14.10
N MET A 321 4.66 -2.13 -13.33
CA MET A 321 4.88 -3.30 -12.46
C MET A 321 3.78 -3.42 -11.39
N ASP A 322 3.37 -2.31 -10.79
CA ASP A 322 2.32 -2.31 -9.76
C ASP A 322 0.97 -2.71 -10.40
N VAL A 323 0.62 -2.11 -11.54
CA VAL A 323 -0.62 -2.42 -12.28
C VAL A 323 -0.71 -3.89 -12.68
N VAL A 324 0.33 -4.44 -13.31
CA VAL A 324 0.30 -5.85 -13.73
C VAL A 324 0.35 -6.82 -12.56
N THR A 325 1.00 -6.45 -11.45
CA THR A 325 1.07 -7.31 -10.26
C THR A 325 -0.31 -7.45 -9.61
N GLU A 326 -1.07 -6.35 -9.50
CA GLU A 326 -2.43 -6.41 -8.98
C GLU A 326 -3.35 -7.17 -9.94
N TRP A 327 -3.25 -6.88 -11.25
CA TRP A 327 -4.04 -7.58 -12.26
C TRP A 327 -3.78 -9.09 -12.25
N ALA A 328 -2.55 -9.52 -12.02
CA ALA A 328 -2.22 -10.94 -11.91
C ALA A 328 -2.84 -11.66 -10.70
N LYS A 329 -3.41 -10.93 -9.72
CA LYS A 329 -4.18 -11.56 -8.64
C LYS A 329 -5.51 -12.12 -9.15
N THR A 330 -6.11 -11.50 -10.18
CA THR A 330 -7.42 -11.88 -10.71
C THR A 330 -7.32 -12.61 -12.05
N ASP A 331 -6.46 -12.17 -12.97
CA ASP A 331 -6.28 -12.76 -14.30
C ASP A 331 -4.81 -12.68 -14.77
N PRO A 332 -3.94 -13.57 -14.25
CA PRO A 332 -2.51 -13.52 -14.55
C PRO A 332 -2.14 -13.87 -16.00
N SER A 333 -2.97 -14.65 -16.70
CA SER A 333 -2.76 -14.96 -18.11
C SER A 333 -2.96 -13.71 -18.98
N LYS A 334 -4.08 -12.99 -18.81
CA LYS A 334 -4.30 -11.73 -19.53
C LYS A 334 -3.27 -10.65 -19.17
N ALA A 335 -2.92 -10.54 -17.88
CA ALA A 335 -1.87 -9.61 -17.45
C ALA A 335 -0.52 -9.94 -18.12
N PHE A 336 -0.22 -11.23 -18.34
CA PHE A 336 1.01 -11.68 -19.01
C PHE A 336 0.99 -11.30 -20.49
N ASP A 337 -0.12 -11.55 -21.17
CA ASP A 337 -0.29 -11.22 -22.58
C ASP A 337 -0.21 -9.71 -22.83
N ALA A 338 -0.78 -8.90 -21.94
CA ALA A 338 -0.74 -7.44 -22.01
C ALA A 338 0.68 -6.87 -22.05
N THR A 339 1.65 -7.52 -21.38
CA THR A 339 3.07 -7.12 -21.47
C THR A 339 3.64 -7.19 -22.90
N GLY A 340 2.95 -7.89 -23.81
CA GLY A 340 3.18 -7.90 -25.25
C GLY A 340 3.19 -6.51 -25.90
N ALA A 341 2.33 -5.61 -25.42
CA ALA A 341 2.13 -4.27 -25.97
C ALA A 341 3.25 -3.27 -25.60
N VAL A 342 4.11 -3.65 -24.66
CA VAL A 342 5.15 -2.76 -24.13
C VAL A 342 6.32 -2.62 -25.10
N ILE A 343 6.63 -1.39 -25.49
CA ILE A 343 7.78 -1.08 -26.33
C ILE A 343 9.08 -1.25 -25.53
N GLY A 344 10.00 -2.04 -26.09
CA GLY A 344 11.33 -2.30 -25.54
C GLY A 344 11.44 -3.70 -24.91
N GLN A 345 12.21 -4.58 -25.56
CA GLN A 345 12.37 -5.98 -25.13
C GLN A 345 12.87 -6.13 -23.68
N ALA A 346 13.80 -5.27 -23.25
CA ALA A 346 14.31 -5.30 -21.88
C ALA A 346 13.23 -4.99 -20.84
N PHE A 347 12.37 -4.01 -21.12
CA PHE A 347 11.28 -3.62 -20.24
C PHE A 347 10.18 -4.69 -20.18
N GLN A 348 9.77 -5.19 -21.36
CA GLN A 348 8.86 -6.32 -21.47
C GLN A 348 9.35 -7.55 -20.69
N MET A 349 10.64 -7.87 -20.81
CA MET A 349 11.25 -9.00 -20.11
C MET A 349 11.20 -8.80 -18.58
N ARG A 350 11.49 -7.60 -18.08
CA ARG A 350 11.39 -7.29 -16.64
C ARG A 350 9.96 -7.44 -16.11
N LEU A 351 8.96 -6.88 -16.82
CA LEU A 351 7.55 -7.01 -16.44
C LEU A 351 7.11 -8.48 -16.41
N ARG A 352 7.40 -9.25 -17.46
CA ARG A 352 7.08 -10.68 -17.52
C ARG A 352 7.71 -11.45 -16.37
N GLN A 353 8.98 -11.19 -16.06
CA GLN A 353 9.66 -11.85 -14.95
C GLN A 353 9.04 -11.54 -13.59
N ARG A 354 8.63 -10.29 -13.35
CA ARG A 354 7.90 -9.90 -12.13
C ARG A 354 6.53 -10.57 -12.06
N LEU A 355 5.83 -10.64 -13.18
CA LEU A 355 4.51 -11.25 -13.27
C LEU A 355 4.54 -12.76 -13.00
N LEU A 356 5.54 -13.48 -13.51
CA LEU A 356 5.71 -14.91 -13.20
C LEU A 356 5.84 -15.15 -11.70
N TRP A 357 6.52 -14.24 -10.99
CA TRP A 357 6.66 -14.30 -9.54
C TRP A 357 5.32 -14.02 -8.84
N ALA A 358 4.59 -12.98 -9.25
CA ALA A 358 3.27 -12.66 -8.70
C ALA A 358 2.24 -13.78 -8.95
N TRP A 359 2.20 -14.31 -10.17
CA TRP A 359 1.33 -15.43 -10.54
C TRP A 359 1.64 -16.66 -9.68
N ALA A 360 2.92 -17.04 -9.54
CA ALA A 360 3.29 -18.17 -8.70
C ALA A 360 2.97 -17.96 -7.22
N GLN A 361 3.05 -16.73 -6.72
CA GLN A 361 2.71 -16.42 -5.34
C GLN A 361 1.23 -16.64 -5.04
N ASN A 362 0.35 -16.29 -5.99
CA ASN A 362 -1.10 -16.39 -5.82
C ASN A 362 -1.64 -17.78 -6.19
N ASN A 363 -1.17 -18.37 -7.30
CA ASN A 363 -1.65 -19.64 -7.82
C ASN A 363 -0.56 -20.35 -8.65
N PRO A 364 0.37 -21.05 -8.00
CA PRO A 364 1.50 -21.67 -8.70
C PRO A 364 1.10 -22.86 -9.56
N GLU A 365 0.01 -23.58 -9.25
CA GLU A 365 -0.51 -24.63 -10.13
C GLU A 365 -1.05 -24.09 -11.45
N SER A 366 -1.80 -22.97 -11.39
CA SER A 366 -2.27 -22.28 -12.60
C SER A 366 -1.09 -21.85 -13.48
N LEU A 367 -0.04 -21.27 -12.88
CA LEU A 367 1.18 -20.92 -13.62
C LEU A 367 1.80 -22.14 -14.29
N LEU A 368 1.88 -23.28 -13.59
CA LEU A 368 2.47 -24.50 -14.14
C LEU A 368 1.66 -25.05 -15.32
N ASN A 369 0.32 -25.03 -15.23
CA ASN A 369 -0.58 -25.46 -16.29
C ASN A 369 -0.46 -24.59 -17.55
N SER A 370 -0.21 -23.28 -17.38
CA SER A 370 -0.05 -22.32 -18.48
C SER A 370 1.36 -22.25 -19.08
N VAL A 371 2.33 -23.05 -18.62
CA VAL A 371 3.71 -22.96 -19.14
C VAL A 371 3.81 -23.18 -20.65
N GLY A 372 2.91 -23.98 -21.24
CA GLY A 372 2.88 -24.20 -22.68
C GLY A 372 2.61 -22.92 -23.50
N GLU A 373 1.90 -21.97 -22.90
CA GLU A 373 1.50 -20.68 -23.50
C GLU A 373 2.58 -19.60 -23.31
N ILE A 374 3.44 -19.77 -22.29
CA ILE A 374 4.54 -18.87 -21.99
C ILE A 374 5.64 -19.00 -23.06
N PRO A 375 6.24 -17.89 -23.54
CA PRO A 375 7.36 -17.92 -24.48
C PRO A 375 8.46 -18.88 -24.04
N LYS A 376 9.02 -19.67 -24.98
CA LYS A 376 10.03 -20.71 -24.70
C LYS A 376 11.19 -20.22 -23.82
N SER A 377 11.65 -18.98 -24.01
CA SER A 377 12.72 -18.36 -23.22
C SER A 377 12.39 -18.17 -21.72
N LEU A 378 11.10 -18.19 -21.36
CA LEU A 378 10.59 -18.01 -20.01
C LEU A 378 10.01 -19.29 -19.40
N GLN A 379 9.79 -20.36 -20.17
CA GLN A 379 9.16 -21.59 -19.67
C GLN A 379 9.92 -22.24 -18.51
N LEU A 380 11.26 -22.30 -18.60
CA LEU A 380 12.10 -22.80 -17.50
C LEU A 380 11.92 -21.95 -16.24
N LYS A 381 11.94 -20.63 -16.37
CA LYS A 381 11.75 -19.70 -15.23
C LYS A 381 10.36 -19.87 -14.63
N ALA A 382 9.31 -19.90 -15.43
CA ALA A 382 7.93 -20.10 -14.99
C ALA A 382 7.76 -21.39 -14.19
N ARG A 383 8.27 -22.52 -14.70
CA ARG A 383 8.27 -23.80 -13.99
C ARG A 383 9.05 -23.70 -12.69
N LYS A 384 10.31 -23.23 -12.70
CA LYS A 384 11.10 -23.09 -11.47
C LYS A 384 10.35 -22.29 -10.41
N THR A 385 9.77 -21.15 -10.78
CA THR A 385 9.01 -20.29 -9.88
C THR A 385 7.77 -21.01 -9.33
N ALA A 386 6.96 -21.64 -10.19
CA ALA A 386 5.80 -22.43 -9.75
C ALA A 386 6.19 -23.55 -8.78
N PHE A 387 7.21 -24.33 -9.11
CA PHE A 387 7.71 -25.43 -8.27
C PHE A 387 8.21 -24.94 -6.91
N THR A 388 8.91 -23.80 -6.84
CA THR A 388 9.35 -23.22 -5.55
C THR A 388 8.17 -22.84 -4.67
N TYR A 389 7.10 -22.24 -5.23
CA TYR A 389 5.92 -21.86 -4.45
C TYR A 389 5.08 -23.08 -4.04
N ILE A 390 4.90 -24.08 -4.91
CA ILE A 390 4.25 -25.34 -4.55
C ILE A 390 5.05 -26.06 -3.46
N ALA A 391 6.38 -26.09 -3.54
CA ALA A 391 7.23 -26.71 -2.53
C ALA A 391 7.07 -26.06 -1.15
N ARG A 392 6.87 -24.74 -1.09
CA ARG A 392 6.61 -24.02 0.17
C ARG A 392 5.25 -24.36 0.79
N GLN A 393 4.23 -24.57 -0.05
CA GLN A 393 2.85 -24.82 0.39
C GLN A 393 2.53 -26.31 0.60
N SER A 394 3.09 -27.19 -0.23
CA SER A 394 2.76 -28.61 -0.30
C SER A 394 3.95 -29.42 -0.84
N PRO A 395 5.00 -29.63 -0.03
CA PRO A 395 6.21 -30.30 -0.49
C PRO A 395 5.98 -31.72 -1.00
N HIS A 396 5.08 -32.50 -0.39
CA HIS A 396 4.77 -33.86 -0.86
C HIS A 396 4.17 -33.88 -2.27
N LYS A 397 3.33 -32.89 -2.60
CA LYS A 397 2.75 -32.73 -3.94
C LYS A 397 3.84 -32.53 -4.99
N VAL A 398 4.85 -31.73 -4.65
CA VAL A 398 5.94 -31.42 -5.56
C VAL A 398 6.85 -32.63 -5.83
N ARG A 399 7.03 -33.54 -4.87
CA ARG A 399 7.76 -34.81 -5.08
C ARG A 399 7.11 -35.62 -6.20
N ALA A 400 5.79 -35.81 -6.15
CA ALA A 400 5.05 -36.53 -7.17
C ALA A 400 5.20 -35.87 -8.55
N MET A 401 5.13 -34.54 -8.60
CA MET A 401 5.26 -33.78 -9.84
C MET A 401 6.67 -33.86 -10.43
N LEU A 402 7.72 -33.89 -9.60
CA LEU A 402 9.10 -33.98 -10.06
C LEU A 402 9.38 -35.30 -10.81
N SER A 403 8.74 -36.39 -10.38
CA SER A 403 8.87 -37.71 -11.04
C SER A 403 8.37 -37.71 -12.50
N SER A 404 7.42 -36.83 -12.85
CA SER A 404 6.93 -36.67 -14.23
C SER A 404 7.87 -35.85 -15.14
N VAL A 405 8.94 -35.26 -14.60
CA VAL A 405 9.92 -34.52 -15.39
C VAL A 405 10.88 -35.50 -16.06
N ALA A 406 10.72 -35.72 -17.36
CA ALA A 406 11.47 -36.72 -18.13
C ALA A 406 12.96 -36.38 -18.31
N ASP A 407 13.31 -35.11 -18.54
CA ASP A 407 14.70 -34.68 -18.73
C ASP A 407 15.43 -34.61 -17.38
N PRO A 408 16.51 -35.39 -17.16
CA PRO A 408 17.24 -35.41 -15.90
C PRO A 408 17.85 -34.05 -15.54
N ASN A 409 18.44 -33.32 -16.49
CA ASN A 409 19.05 -32.01 -16.22
C ASN A 409 17.98 -31.01 -15.78
N TYR A 410 16.84 -31.04 -16.45
CA TYR A 410 15.70 -30.20 -16.11
C TYR A 410 15.13 -30.56 -14.73
N ARG A 411 15.03 -31.86 -14.43
CA ARG A 411 14.62 -32.36 -13.12
C ARG A 411 15.53 -31.83 -12.02
N ASN A 412 16.84 -31.84 -12.20
CA ASN A 412 17.80 -31.37 -11.20
C ASN A 412 17.65 -29.88 -10.92
N VAL A 413 17.47 -29.07 -11.96
CA VAL A 413 17.26 -27.62 -11.82
C VAL A 413 15.96 -27.31 -11.05
N ILE A 414 14.92 -28.11 -11.27
CA ILE A 414 13.66 -28.01 -10.51
C ILE A 414 13.85 -28.52 -9.08
N ALA A 415 14.54 -29.65 -8.88
CA ALA A 415 14.82 -30.22 -7.57
C ALA A 415 15.52 -29.19 -6.67
N ASP A 416 16.54 -28.50 -7.18
CA ASP A 416 17.20 -27.40 -6.47
C ASP A 416 16.21 -26.28 -6.05
N SER A 417 15.28 -25.94 -6.94
CA SER A 417 14.26 -24.91 -6.68
C SER A 417 13.22 -25.37 -5.64
N VAL A 418 12.91 -26.67 -5.61
CA VAL A 418 12.05 -27.31 -4.61
C VAL A 418 12.73 -27.34 -3.26
N VAL A 419 13.98 -27.79 -3.21
CA VAL A 419 14.78 -27.85 -1.98
C VAL A 419 14.89 -26.46 -1.35
N LYS A 420 15.16 -25.43 -2.16
CA LYS A 420 15.21 -24.04 -1.69
C LYS A 420 13.87 -23.54 -1.13
N GLY A 421 12.75 -24.04 -1.65
CA GLY A 421 11.42 -23.70 -1.16
C GLY A 421 11.06 -24.44 0.14
N TRP A 422 11.26 -25.75 0.15
CA TRP A 422 10.87 -26.64 1.24
C TRP A 422 11.78 -26.50 2.47
N ALA A 423 13.09 -26.32 2.28
CA ALA A 423 14.02 -26.18 3.41
C ALA A 423 13.70 -24.99 4.33
N LEU A 424 12.95 -24.00 3.84
CA LEU A 424 12.49 -22.85 4.62
C LEU A 424 11.38 -23.21 5.63
N THR A 425 10.61 -24.25 5.35
CA THR A 425 9.48 -24.68 6.20
C THR A 425 9.76 -25.98 6.94
N ASP A 426 10.53 -26.89 6.35
CA ASP A 426 10.84 -28.22 6.91
C ASP A 426 12.16 -28.76 6.35
N LEU A 427 13.28 -28.32 6.94
CA LEU A 427 14.61 -28.81 6.57
C LEU A 427 14.77 -30.32 6.81
N PRO A 428 14.38 -30.92 7.96
CA PRO A 428 14.51 -32.36 8.17
C PRO A 428 13.82 -33.20 7.08
N GLY A 429 12.56 -32.90 6.75
CA GLY A 429 11.84 -33.61 5.69
C GLY A 429 12.39 -33.33 4.29
N THR A 430 13.01 -32.16 4.07
CA THR A 430 13.76 -31.87 2.84
C THR A 430 15.01 -32.75 2.72
N LEU A 431 15.80 -32.90 3.79
CA LEU A 431 17.00 -33.73 3.78
C LEU A 431 16.66 -35.22 3.64
N GLU A 432 15.66 -35.70 4.37
CA GLU A 432 15.16 -37.08 4.25
C GLU A 432 14.72 -37.40 2.81
N TRP A 433 14.07 -36.45 2.13
CA TRP A 433 13.71 -36.62 0.72
C TRP A 433 14.94 -36.77 -0.18
N ILE A 434 15.91 -35.87 -0.03
CA ILE A 434 17.14 -35.85 -0.83
C ILE A 434 17.93 -37.15 -0.65
N ASP A 435 17.88 -37.74 0.55
CA ASP A 435 18.56 -39.00 0.86
C ASP A 435 17.79 -40.23 0.37
N SER A 436 16.46 -40.20 0.36
CA SER A 436 15.59 -41.34 -0.02
C SER A 436 15.31 -41.45 -1.52
N ASP A 437 15.44 -40.38 -2.30
CA ASP A 437 15.18 -40.40 -3.74
C ASP A 437 16.45 -40.74 -4.54
N ASP A 438 16.56 -41.99 -4.99
CA ASP A 438 17.70 -42.48 -5.79
C ASP A 438 17.90 -41.69 -7.09
N SER A 439 16.84 -41.07 -7.64
CA SER A 439 16.97 -40.26 -8.85
C SER A 439 17.74 -38.96 -8.63
N LEU A 440 17.92 -38.56 -7.36
CA LEU A 440 18.69 -37.39 -6.95
C LEU A 440 20.12 -37.74 -6.51
N ALA A 441 20.51 -39.02 -6.52
CA ALA A 441 21.80 -39.47 -5.97
C ALA A 441 23.01 -38.71 -6.56
N ALA A 442 22.99 -38.41 -7.87
CA ALA A 442 24.06 -37.68 -8.55
C ALA A 442 24.20 -36.21 -8.09
N PHE A 443 23.18 -35.62 -7.48
CA PHE A 443 23.12 -34.21 -7.07
C PHE A 443 22.88 -34.04 -5.57
N ARG A 444 22.87 -35.14 -4.81
CA ARG A 444 22.53 -35.17 -3.38
C ARG A 444 23.29 -34.13 -2.58
N TYR A 445 24.61 -34.05 -2.76
CA TYR A 445 25.48 -33.08 -2.10
C TYR A 445 25.10 -31.63 -2.43
N ASP A 446 24.89 -31.30 -3.71
CA ASP A 446 24.53 -29.94 -4.13
C ASP A 446 23.14 -29.53 -3.63
N LEU A 447 22.20 -30.47 -3.58
CA LEU A 447 20.86 -30.25 -3.05
C LEU A 447 20.89 -30.04 -1.53
N GLN A 448 21.59 -30.90 -0.78
CA GLN A 448 21.76 -30.70 0.66
C GLN A 448 22.40 -29.35 0.96
N ARG A 449 23.43 -28.95 0.20
CA ARG A 449 24.03 -27.61 0.28
C ARG A 449 22.98 -26.51 0.10
N SER A 450 22.19 -26.60 -0.97
CA SER A 450 21.13 -25.63 -1.26
C SER A 450 20.08 -25.57 -0.14
N ALA A 451 19.77 -26.69 0.51
CA ALA A 451 18.85 -26.75 1.65
C ALA A 451 19.40 -25.94 2.84
N TYR A 452 20.66 -26.21 3.22
CA TYR A 452 21.33 -25.48 4.30
C TYR A 452 21.47 -24.00 4.02
N PHE A 453 21.85 -23.62 2.80
CA PHE A 453 21.95 -22.20 2.42
C PHE A 453 20.61 -21.48 2.43
N SER A 454 19.53 -22.16 2.03
CA SER A 454 18.20 -21.57 2.08
C SER A 454 17.77 -21.33 3.51
N LEU A 455 17.97 -22.31 4.41
CA LEU A 455 17.68 -22.12 5.81
C LEU A 455 18.59 -21.06 6.45
N ALA A 456 19.87 -21.01 6.06
CA ALA A 456 20.82 -20.05 6.59
C ALA A 456 20.38 -18.60 6.35
N LYS A 457 19.71 -18.33 5.23
CA LYS A 457 19.18 -17.01 4.90
C LYS A 457 18.14 -16.49 5.88
N GLU A 458 17.25 -17.37 6.35
CA GLU A 458 16.14 -16.99 7.23
C GLU A 458 16.47 -17.24 8.71
N ASN A 459 17.22 -18.31 9.01
CA ASN A 459 17.57 -18.73 10.35
C ASN A 459 18.96 -19.40 10.38
N PRO A 460 20.03 -18.61 10.37
CA PRO A 460 21.39 -19.13 10.28
C PRO A 460 21.81 -19.92 11.52
N LYS A 461 21.26 -19.60 12.70
CA LYS A 461 21.46 -20.39 13.93
C LYS A 461 20.91 -21.81 13.80
N LEU A 462 19.66 -21.95 13.38
CA LEU A 462 19.06 -23.28 13.18
C LEU A 462 19.79 -24.06 12.08
N ALA A 463 20.24 -23.39 11.01
CA ALA A 463 21.02 -24.02 9.95
C ALA A 463 22.35 -24.61 10.47
N VAL A 464 23.15 -23.85 11.23
CA VAL A 464 24.40 -24.36 11.82
C VAL A 464 24.12 -25.50 12.80
N GLN A 465 23.13 -25.34 13.69
CA GLN A 465 22.78 -26.37 14.66
C GLN A 465 22.29 -27.67 14.00
N THR A 466 21.57 -27.57 12.88
CA THR A 466 21.11 -28.73 12.12
C THR A 466 22.28 -29.39 11.39
N ALA A 467 23.16 -28.60 10.78
CA ALA A 467 24.38 -29.10 10.15
C ALA A 467 25.30 -29.81 11.15
N ALA A 468 25.40 -29.32 12.39
CA ALA A 468 26.19 -29.91 13.47
C ALA A 468 25.72 -31.30 13.91
N LYS A 469 24.44 -31.61 13.73
CA LYS A 469 23.86 -32.92 14.05
C LYS A 469 24.13 -33.98 12.98
N GLN A 470 24.56 -33.58 11.79
CA GLN A 470 24.82 -34.53 10.71
C GLN A 470 26.07 -35.37 11.00
N PRO A 471 26.04 -36.69 10.71
CA PRO A 471 27.20 -37.54 10.85
C PRO A 471 28.34 -37.02 9.97
N LEU A 472 29.55 -37.02 10.52
CA LEU A 472 30.75 -36.68 9.77
C LEU A 472 31.00 -37.79 8.75
N ASN A 473 30.91 -37.43 7.48
CA ASN A 473 31.41 -38.23 6.38
C ASN A 473 32.12 -37.28 5.42
N ASN A 474 32.87 -37.83 4.45
CA ASN A 474 33.63 -37.03 3.49
C ASN A 474 32.78 -36.02 2.70
N MET A 475 31.47 -36.22 2.63
CA MET A 475 30.53 -35.32 1.94
C MET A 475 29.92 -34.26 2.88
N ASN A 476 29.90 -34.45 4.19
CA ASN A 476 29.25 -33.57 5.16
C ASN A 476 30.23 -32.82 6.06
N GLU A 477 31.53 -33.12 5.95
CA GLU A 477 32.60 -32.39 6.62
C GLU A 477 32.61 -30.91 6.20
N GLY A 478 31.95 -30.09 7.02
CA GLY A 478 32.07 -28.64 6.93
C GLY A 478 30.80 -27.88 6.59
N TRP A 479 29.61 -28.51 6.58
CA TRP A 479 28.35 -27.78 6.37
C TRP A 479 28.17 -26.63 7.35
N GLU A 480 28.51 -26.83 8.62
CA GLU A 480 28.49 -25.77 9.63
C GLU A 480 29.39 -24.60 9.26
N ALA A 481 30.62 -24.89 8.81
CA ALA A 481 31.55 -23.85 8.38
C ALA A 481 31.01 -23.11 7.16
N TRP A 482 30.45 -23.82 6.18
CA TRP A 482 29.85 -23.20 5.01
C TRP A 482 28.68 -22.29 5.35
N VAL A 483 27.81 -22.70 6.28
CA VAL A 483 26.70 -21.85 6.75
C VAL A 483 27.23 -20.59 7.42
N VAL A 484 28.24 -20.71 8.29
CA VAL A 484 28.87 -19.53 8.94
C VAL A 484 29.51 -18.60 7.92
N ILE A 485 30.30 -19.14 6.99
CA ILE A 485 30.97 -18.38 5.92
C ILE A 485 29.94 -17.61 5.10
N TRP A 486 28.88 -18.31 4.68
CA TRP A 486 27.83 -17.68 3.86
C TRP A 486 27.04 -16.64 4.64
N THR A 487 26.81 -16.86 5.94
CA THR A 487 26.18 -15.84 6.80
C THR A 487 27.08 -14.62 6.94
N ALA A 488 28.40 -14.79 6.92
CA ALA A 488 29.35 -13.69 7.07
C ALA A 488 29.33 -12.71 5.88
N ASP A 489 29.00 -13.19 4.68
CA ASP A 489 28.84 -12.33 3.48
C ASP A 489 27.64 -11.36 3.60
N ASP A 490 26.63 -11.70 4.40
CA ASP A 490 25.40 -10.89 4.58
C ASP A 490 25.37 -10.15 5.93
N ASN A 491 25.79 -10.83 7.00
CA ASN A 491 25.81 -10.29 8.36
C ASN A 491 26.92 -10.92 9.22
N LEU A 492 28.00 -10.16 9.37
CA LEU A 492 29.19 -10.56 10.10
C LEU A 492 28.97 -10.75 11.62
N ASP A 493 28.03 -10.01 12.24
CA ASP A 493 27.64 -10.14 13.65
C ASP A 493 27.03 -11.48 13.95
N ILE A 494 26.07 -11.85 13.11
CA ILE A 494 25.42 -13.13 13.24
C ILE A 494 26.46 -14.24 12.99
N ALA A 495 27.27 -14.14 11.94
CA ALA A 495 28.29 -15.17 11.64
C ALA A 495 29.31 -15.37 12.78
N ALA A 496 29.79 -14.30 13.41
CA ALA A 496 30.67 -14.37 14.56
C ALA A 496 30.03 -15.13 15.73
N GLY A 497 28.77 -14.80 16.06
CA GLY A 497 28.03 -15.50 17.11
C GLY A 497 27.78 -16.98 16.79
N LEU A 498 27.76 -17.36 15.52
CA LEU A 498 27.52 -18.75 15.12
C LEU A 498 28.72 -19.69 15.31
N LEU A 499 29.92 -19.14 15.45
CA LEU A 499 31.15 -19.92 15.60
C LEU A 499 31.12 -20.87 16.82
N GLU A 500 30.36 -20.52 17.86
CA GLU A 500 30.18 -21.35 19.05
C GLU A 500 29.45 -22.67 18.75
N TYR A 501 28.59 -22.69 17.72
CA TYR A 501 27.79 -23.86 17.32
C TYR A 501 28.53 -24.78 16.33
N VAL A 502 29.65 -24.33 15.75
CA VAL A 502 30.46 -25.15 14.84
C VAL A 502 31.24 -26.17 15.66
N ARG A 503 31.32 -27.43 15.26
CA ARG A 503 32.05 -28.50 15.94
C ARG A 503 33.55 -28.20 16.02
N PRO A 504 34.20 -28.40 17.18
CA PRO A 504 35.64 -28.18 17.34
C PRO A 504 36.49 -28.93 16.30
N GLY A 505 37.65 -28.36 15.96
CA GLY A 505 38.59 -28.92 14.99
C GLY A 505 38.58 -28.19 13.65
N LYS A 506 39.06 -28.86 12.59
CA LYS A 506 39.35 -28.25 11.28
C LYS A 506 38.17 -27.47 10.68
N THR A 507 36.94 -27.90 10.94
CA THR A 507 35.73 -27.23 10.48
C THR A 507 35.56 -25.86 11.14
N ARG A 508 35.68 -25.79 12.47
CA ARG A 508 35.57 -24.53 13.22
C ARG A 508 36.67 -23.56 12.85
N SER A 509 37.92 -23.99 12.74
CA SER A 509 38.98 -23.08 12.28
C SER A 509 38.78 -22.59 10.86
N ARG A 510 38.25 -23.42 9.94
CA ARG A 510 37.92 -22.93 8.59
C ARG A 510 36.86 -21.83 8.64
N ALA A 511 35.76 -22.06 9.35
CA ALA A 511 34.68 -21.08 9.51
C ALA A 511 35.20 -19.77 10.10
N TYR A 512 35.95 -19.92 11.19
CA TYR A 512 36.58 -18.84 11.91
C TYR A 512 37.51 -18.02 11.02
N ASN A 513 38.30 -18.70 10.18
CA ASN A 513 39.24 -18.01 9.31
C ASN A 513 38.57 -17.10 8.31
N SER A 514 37.56 -17.61 7.65
CA SER A 514 36.80 -16.85 6.68
C SER A 514 36.10 -15.67 7.34
N VAL A 515 35.51 -15.86 8.54
CA VAL A 515 34.90 -14.74 9.29
C VAL A 515 35.95 -13.67 9.61
N VAL A 516 37.11 -14.03 10.15
CA VAL A 516 38.18 -13.06 10.46
C VAL A 516 38.72 -12.39 9.20
N GLU A 517 38.88 -13.11 8.09
CA GLU A 517 39.31 -12.54 6.81
C GLU A 517 38.29 -11.51 6.29
N LEU A 518 36.98 -11.79 6.36
CA LEU A 518 35.93 -10.84 5.99
C LEU A 518 35.91 -9.61 6.91
N VAL A 519 36.08 -9.78 8.23
CA VAL A 519 36.19 -8.66 9.19
C VAL A 519 37.37 -7.74 8.84
N ILE A 520 38.49 -8.34 8.43
CA ILE A 520 39.69 -7.63 7.99
C ILE A 520 39.41 -6.86 6.69
N GLU A 521 38.69 -7.44 5.73
CA GLU A 521 38.31 -6.78 4.48
C GLU A 521 37.40 -5.56 4.70
N GLU A 522 36.48 -5.64 5.68
CA GLU A 522 35.65 -4.51 6.12
C GLU A 522 36.42 -3.45 6.95
N GLN A 523 37.71 -3.67 7.22
CA GLN A 523 38.57 -2.81 8.05
C GLN A 523 38.09 -2.66 9.51
N ASP A 524 37.30 -3.61 10.02
CA ASP A 524 36.91 -3.65 11.44
C ASP A 524 37.97 -4.39 12.27
N TRP A 525 39.12 -3.74 12.37
CA TRP A 525 40.32 -4.27 13.00
C TRP A 525 40.16 -4.67 14.47
N GLU A 526 39.37 -3.91 15.24
CA GLU A 526 39.18 -4.19 16.66
C GLU A 526 38.37 -5.47 16.85
N ARG A 527 37.33 -5.64 16.05
CA ARG A 527 36.56 -6.88 16.00
C ARG A 527 37.39 -8.07 15.52
N ALA A 528 38.23 -7.90 14.49
CA ALA A 528 39.11 -8.97 14.02
C ALA A 528 40.06 -9.42 15.15
N ILE A 529 40.63 -8.47 15.89
CA ILE A 529 41.47 -8.74 17.06
C ILE A 529 40.65 -9.46 18.16
N ASN A 530 39.46 -8.97 18.48
CA ASN A 530 38.61 -9.58 19.52
C ASN A 530 38.19 -11.01 19.17
N LEU A 531 37.85 -11.26 17.90
CA LEU A 531 37.61 -12.61 17.41
C LEU A 531 38.86 -13.46 17.63
N VAL A 532 40.04 -13.00 17.17
CA VAL A 532 41.38 -13.64 17.35
C VAL A 532 41.65 -13.99 18.82
N ILE A 533 41.29 -13.10 19.73
CA ILE A 533 41.45 -13.29 21.18
C ILE A 533 40.51 -14.36 21.73
N GLN A 534 39.24 -14.33 21.33
CA GLN A 534 38.23 -15.27 21.83
C GLN A 534 38.51 -16.74 21.47
N TYR A 535 39.37 -17.01 20.48
CA TYR A 535 39.63 -18.35 19.96
C TYR A 535 40.94 -18.96 20.50
N ASP A 536 41.03 -19.16 21.82
CA ASP A 536 42.29 -19.51 22.49
C ASP A 536 42.42 -20.97 22.95
N ASP A 537 42.32 -22.02 22.09
CA ASP A 537 43.08 -23.23 22.55
C ASP A 537 43.47 -24.38 21.60
N GLN A 538 42.91 -24.55 20.40
CA GLN A 538 43.14 -25.81 19.66
C GLN A 538 43.87 -25.67 18.32
N GLU A 539 43.99 -24.48 17.71
CA GLU A 539 44.42 -24.37 16.30
C GLU A 539 45.42 -23.23 16.04
N LYS A 540 46.53 -23.24 16.80
CA LYS A 540 47.63 -22.26 16.78
C LYS A 540 48.25 -21.96 15.41
N GLN A 541 48.24 -22.92 14.50
CA GLN A 541 48.84 -22.73 13.16
C GLN A 541 48.07 -21.72 12.31
N ILE A 542 46.78 -21.61 12.58
CA ILE A 542 45.84 -20.88 11.74
C ILE A 542 45.81 -19.40 12.11
N LEU A 543 45.76 -19.11 13.42
CA LEU A 543 45.89 -17.76 13.98
C LEU A 543 47.18 -17.06 13.54
N GLY A 544 48.26 -17.81 13.29
CA GLY A 544 49.54 -17.25 12.83
C GLY A 544 49.45 -16.48 11.50
N LYS A 545 48.62 -16.94 10.55
CA LYS A 545 48.43 -16.26 9.25
C LYS A 545 47.70 -14.92 9.46
N GLN A 546 46.61 -14.91 10.21
CA GLN A 546 45.80 -13.71 10.45
C GLN A 546 46.53 -12.69 11.29
N ILE A 547 47.23 -13.13 12.35
CA ILE A 547 48.10 -12.26 13.15
C ILE A 547 49.17 -11.64 12.25
N GLY A 548 49.76 -12.39 11.31
CA GLY A 548 50.72 -11.84 10.35
C GLY A 548 50.10 -10.79 9.41
N THR A 549 48.84 -10.96 8.99
CA THR A 549 48.10 -9.93 8.23
C THR A 549 47.82 -8.70 9.09
N LEU A 550 47.21 -8.87 10.27
CA LEU A 550 46.92 -7.77 11.21
C LEU A 550 48.19 -7.00 11.60
N SER A 551 49.32 -7.70 11.83
CA SER A 551 50.60 -7.07 12.17
C SER A 551 51.16 -6.21 11.04
N ARG A 552 50.79 -6.48 9.78
CA ARG A 552 51.21 -5.69 8.63
C ARG A 552 50.30 -4.50 8.38
N GLU A 553 48.99 -4.69 8.49
CA GLU A 553 47.99 -3.65 8.19
C GLU A 553 47.83 -2.63 9.34
N ILE A 554 47.91 -3.07 10.60
CA ILE A 554 47.60 -2.24 11.78
C ILE A 554 48.58 -2.40 12.96
N PRO A 555 49.91 -2.34 12.72
CA PRO A 555 50.94 -2.67 13.71
C PRO A 555 50.78 -1.91 15.05
N ILE A 556 50.53 -0.60 15.02
CA ILE A 556 50.44 0.23 16.24
C ILE A 556 49.19 -0.11 17.07
N ARG A 557 48.03 -0.33 16.44
CA ARG A 557 46.80 -0.69 17.16
C ARG A 557 46.94 -2.06 17.79
N LEU A 558 47.51 -3.02 17.06
CA LEU A 558 47.74 -4.35 17.56
C LEU A 558 48.75 -4.36 18.73
N TYR A 559 49.79 -3.52 18.68
CA TYR A 559 50.71 -3.30 19.80
C TYR A 559 49.98 -2.80 21.05
N ASN A 560 49.11 -1.79 20.93
CA ASN A 560 48.41 -1.22 22.09
C ASN A 560 47.46 -2.20 22.78
N LYS A 561 46.97 -3.21 22.05
CA LYS A 561 46.09 -4.28 22.58
C LYS A 561 46.86 -5.52 23.05
N ILE A 562 48.18 -5.56 22.88
CA ILE A 562 48.96 -6.78 23.14
C ILE A 562 48.91 -7.20 24.62
N GLU A 563 48.82 -6.24 25.53
CA GLU A 563 48.75 -6.52 26.97
C GLU A 563 47.37 -7.04 27.40
N ASP A 564 46.32 -6.73 26.65
CA ASP A 564 44.95 -7.21 26.89
C ASP A 564 44.78 -8.71 26.53
N LEU A 565 45.73 -9.29 25.80
CA LEU A 565 45.69 -10.69 25.38
C LEU A 565 45.90 -11.62 26.60
N GLU A 566 44.89 -12.39 27.00
CA GLU A 566 45.04 -13.30 28.14
C GLU A 566 46.01 -14.47 27.85
N SER A 567 46.07 -14.92 26.59
CA SER A 567 46.89 -16.06 26.15
C SER A 567 48.38 -15.70 26.04
N PRO A 568 49.27 -16.30 26.85
CA PRO A 568 50.72 -16.05 26.76
C PRO A 568 51.31 -16.45 25.40
N TRP A 569 50.71 -17.45 24.74
CA TRP A 569 51.12 -17.85 23.39
C TRP A 569 50.72 -16.79 22.37
N LEU A 570 49.49 -16.29 22.42
CA LEU A 570 49.00 -15.27 21.50
C LEU A 570 49.80 -13.97 21.66
N LYS A 571 50.04 -13.53 22.90
CA LYS A 571 50.95 -12.42 23.25
C LYS A 571 52.28 -12.54 22.55
N ARG A 572 52.92 -13.70 22.68
CA ARG A 572 54.22 -13.97 22.07
C ARG A 572 54.16 -13.98 20.55
N SER A 573 53.13 -14.59 19.96
CA SER A 573 52.97 -14.67 18.51
C SER A 573 52.71 -13.30 17.88
N VAL A 574 51.85 -12.49 18.49
CA VAL A 574 51.63 -11.09 18.10
C VAL A 574 52.92 -10.29 18.26
N ALA A 575 53.60 -10.41 19.40
CA ALA A 575 54.84 -9.68 19.66
C ALA A 575 55.92 -10.01 18.62
N TRP A 576 56.05 -11.28 18.26
CA TRP A 576 56.98 -11.74 17.24
C TRP A 576 56.66 -11.16 15.86
N GLN A 577 55.39 -11.18 15.44
CA GLN A 577 55.00 -10.66 14.13
C GLN A 577 55.18 -9.13 14.05
N LEU A 578 54.85 -8.40 15.12
CA LEU A 578 55.11 -6.95 15.21
C LEU A 578 56.61 -6.64 15.20
N PHE A 579 57.43 -7.45 15.89
CA PHE A 579 58.88 -7.30 15.88
C PHE A 579 59.49 -7.56 14.49
N VAL A 580 59.05 -8.61 13.79
CA VAL A 580 59.45 -8.90 12.42
C VAL A 580 59.01 -7.77 11.48
N HIS A 581 57.76 -7.32 11.57
CA HIS A 581 57.25 -6.21 10.79
C HIS A 581 58.06 -4.92 11.01
N ASN A 582 58.47 -4.64 12.25
CA ASN A 582 59.31 -3.48 12.54
C ASN A 582 60.68 -3.56 11.88
N LYS A 583 61.31 -4.74 11.89
CA LYS A 583 62.61 -4.94 11.25
C LYS A 583 62.58 -4.54 9.78
N ASP A 584 61.44 -4.78 9.13
CA ASP A 584 61.26 -4.49 7.71
C ASP A 584 60.83 -3.04 7.44
N ASN A 585 60.13 -2.36 8.37
CA ASN A 585 59.47 -1.07 8.11
C ASN A 585 59.81 0.10 9.06
N GLY A 586 60.47 -0.15 10.20
CA GLY A 586 60.84 0.88 11.18
C GLY A 586 59.67 1.53 11.92
N THR A 587 58.56 0.82 12.10
CA THR A 587 57.29 1.34 12.62
C THR A 587 57.28 1.72 14.12
N PHE A 588 58.15 1.17 14.95
CA PHE A 588 58.13 1.26 16.42
C PHE A 588 59.40 1.91 16.99
N ALA A 589 59.25 2.62 18.11
CA ALA A 589 60.38 3.21 18.85
C ALA A 589 61.23 2.15 19.57
N GLU A 590 62.47 2.48 19.93
CA GLU A 590 63.41 1.56 20.61
C GLU A 590 62.83 0.97 21.89
N GLU A 591 62.09 1.76 22.67
CA GLU A 591 61.44 1.31 23.91
C GLU A 591 60.35 0.26 23.64
N GLN A 592 59.53 0.49 22.61
CA GLN A 592 58.49 -0.47 22.20
C GLN A 592 59.12 -1.76 21.66
N LEU A 593 60.26 -1.67 20.97
CA LEU A 593 61.00 -2.83 20.49
C LEU A 593 61.62 -3.64 21.63
N ALA A 594 62.10 -2.98 22.67
CA ALA A 594 62.58 -3.65 23.87
C ALA A 594 61.44 -4.43 24.56
N GLN A 595 60.24 -3.84 24.65
CA GLN A 595 59.05 -4.50 25.20
C GLN A 595 58.62 -5.71 24.35
N LEU A 596 58.51 -5.54 23.01
CA LEU A 596 58.19 -6.64 22.09
C LEU A 596 59.23 -7.77 22.21
N LYS A 597 60.51 -7.43 22.26
CA LYS A 597 61.60 -8.40 22.40
C LYS A 597 61.48 -9.18 23.72
N GLU A 598 61.22 -8.50 24.84
CA GLU A 598 61.00 -9.15 26.14
C GLU A 598 59.84 -10.15 26.09
N LEU A 599 58.71 -9.77 25.48
CA LEU A 599 57.56 -10.65 25.28
C LEU A 599 57.90 -11.87 24.40
N THR A 600 58.79 -11.71 23.41
CA THR A 600 59.25 -12.82 22.55
C THR A 600 60.27 -13.76 23.21
N GLU A 601 61.09 -13.25 24.14
CA GLU A 601 62.16 -13.99 24.81
C GLU A 601 61.66 -14.72 26.07
N LYS A 602 60.56 -14.27 26.69
CA LYS A 602 59.92 -14.98 27.80
C LYS A 602 59.63 -16.44 27.39
N PRO A 603 60.17 -17.45 28.09
CA PRO A 603 59.93 -18.84 27.77
C PRO A 603 58.43 -19.10 27.92
N VAL A 604 57.77 -19.51 26.83
CA VAL A 604 56.39 -19.98 26.91
C VAL A 604 56.39 -21.12 27.92
N PRO A 605 55.65 -21.02 29.04
CA PRO A 605 55.59 -22.11 29.99
C PRO A 605 55.21 -23.35 29.19
N LYS A 606 56.12 -24.34 29.17
CA LYS A 606 55.82 -25.61 28.53
C LYS A 606 54.53 -26.09 29.18
N ARG A 607 53.45 -26.21 28.39
CA ARG A 607 52.19 -26.81 28.85
C ARG A 607 52.60 -28.06 29.64
N PRO A 608 52.19 -28.24 30.91
CA PRO A 608 52.66 -29.35 31.71
C PRO A 608 52.47 -30.61 30.87
N GLN A 609 53.56 -31.26 30.48
CA GLN A 609 53.50 -32.43 29.61
C GLN A 609 52.61 -33.52 30.24
N ARG A 610 52.47 -33.45 31.59
CA ARG A 610 51.56 -34.19 32.45
C ARG A 610 50.07 -33.90 32.25
N GLU A 611 49.63 -32.69 31.96
CA GLU A 611 48.19 -32.40 31.72
C GLU A 611 47.74 -32.90 30.35
N ARG A 612 48.62 -32.80 29.35
CA ARG A 612 48.34 -33.33 28.01
C ARG A 612 48.33 -34.86 27.99
N SER A 613 49.26 -35.48 28.71
CA SER A 613 49.28 -36.94 28.89
C SER A 613 48.12 -37.41 29.76
N ALA A 614 47.82 -36.75 30.89
CA ALA A 614 46.67 -37.10 31.74
C ALA A 614 45.32 -36.98 31.00
N ARG A 615 45.09 -35.89 30.25
CA ARG A 615 43.86 -35.75 29.44
C ARG A 615 43.80 -36.72 28.27
N LEU A 616 44.93 -37.04 27.65
CA LEU A 616 44.99 -38.08 26.61
C LEU A 616 44.71 -39.46 27.21
N GLN A 617 45.22 -39.73 28.42
CA GLN A 617 45.02 -40.98 29.13
C GLN A 617 43.57 -41.12 29.60
N GLU A 618 42.97 -40.05 30.14
CA GLU A 618 41.56 -39.96 30.49
C GLU A 618 40.65 -40.13 29.26
N ALA A 619 41.02 -39.56 28.11
CA ALA A 619 40.30 -39.75 26.85
C ALA A 619 40.40 -41.19 26.33
N ILE A 620 41.58 -41.83 26.44
CA ILE A 620 41.79 -43.24 26.09
C ILE A 620 40.99 -44.15 27.03
N GLU A 621 40.98 -43.86 28.33
CA GLU A 621 40.20 -44.61 29.33
C GLU A 621 38.70 -44.47 29.09
N ASN A 622 38.20 -43.26 28.79
CA ASN A 622 36.81 -43.05 28.42
C ASN A 622 36.43 -43.76 27.11
N PHE A 623 37.29 -43.70 26.09
CA PHE A 623 37.07 -44.39 24.83
C PHE A 623 36.99 -45.91 25.03
N ASN A 624 37.93 -46.49 25.78
CA ASN A 624 37.93 -47.92 26.07
C ASN A 624 36.72 -48.35 26.91
N ARG A 625 36.26 -47.50 27.84
CA ARG A 625 35.04 -47.76 28.62
C ARG A 625 33.80 -47.84 27.73
N VAL A 626 33.60 -46.84 26.86
CA VAL A 626 32.47 -46.83 25.90
C VAL A 626 32.56 -48.02 24.95
N TYR A 627 33.76 -48.35 24.48
CA TYR A 627 33.98 -49.50 23.59
C TYR A 627 33.66 -50.86 24.25
N GLU A 628 33.99 -51.05 25.53
CA GLU A 628 33.63 -52.29 26.24
C GLU A 628 32.14 -52.33 26.62
N GLU A 629 31.51 -51.18 26.90
CA GLU A 629 30.05 -51.09 27.09
C GLU A 629 29.30 -51.50 25.81
N GLU A 630 29.67 -50.94 24.64
CA GLU A 630 29.07 -51.27 23.34
C GLU A 630 29.35 -52.70 22.85
N LYS A 631 30.39 -53.36 23.36
CA LYS A 631 30.72 -54.76 23.03
C LYS A 631 29.99 -55.76 23.93
N SER A 632 29.47 -55.31 25.07
CA SER A 632 28.72 -56.14 26.03
C SER A 632 27.21 -56.18 25.75
N ASP A 633 26.71 -55.21 25.00
CA ASP A 633 25.40 -55.19 24.34
C ASP A 633 25.46 -55.89 22.96
#